data_AF-A0A942AIY1-F1
#
_entry.id   AF-A0A942AIY1-F1
#
_cell.length_a   1.000
_cell.length_b   1.000
_cell.length_c   1.000
_cell.angle_alpha   90.00
_cell.angle_beta   90.00
_cell.angle_gamma   90.00
#
_symmetry.space_group_name_H-M   'P 1'
#
loop_
_entity.id
_entity.type
_entity.pdbx_description
1 polymer ?
#
loop_
_entity_poly.entity_id
_entity_poly.type
_entity_poly.pdbx_seq_one_letter_code
_entity_poly.pdbx_strand_id
1 'polypeptide(L)'
;MLQAATGSTDNNKPEWQSQYATGLNKLEPHAYVWPFENEKAVSVRDHESSPWYQSLNGKLKFHWTKNPHNRPKDFYKPSFYTGGWADINVPGNWERQGYGTAIYVNETYEFDDPMFNFKKNPPVVPYDENEVGSYRRTFTVPANWDGRRIVLCCEGVISFYYVWVNGEKLGYNQGSKTTAEWDITDKLKPGENTVA
;
A
#
# COMPACT_ATOMS: atom_id res chain seq x y z
N MET A 1 -4.54 -34.26 15.40
CA MET A 1 -4.84 -33.87 14.01
C MET A 1 -6.15 -33.09 14.03
N LEU A 2 -6.11 -31.76 14.06
CA LEU A 2 -7.31 -30.94 13.91
C LEU A 2 -7.53 -30.71 12.41
N GLN A 3 -8.70 -31.11 11.93
CA GLN A 3 -9.17 -30.82 10.57
C GLN A 3 -9.33 -29.31 10.41
N ALA A 4 -8.68 -28.76 9.39
CA ALA A 4 -8.94 -27.42 8.92
C ALA A 4 -10.38 -27.36 8.39
N ALA A 5 -11.19 -26.48 8.96
CA ALA A 5 -12.50 -26.15 8.41
C ALA A 5 -12.29 -25.50 7.04
N THR A 6 -12.66 -26.20 5.98
CA THR A 6 -12.76 -25.64 4.63
C THR A 6 -13.96 -24.71 4.59
N GLY A 7 -13.75 -23.45 4.96
CA GLY A 7 -14.69 -22.37 4.70
C GLY A 7 -14.82 -22.17 3.19
N SER A 8 -16.03 -22.36 2.66
CA SER A 8 -16.40 -22.06 1.28
C SER A 8 -15.97 -20.63 0.92
N THR A 9 -15.00 -20.48 0.01
CA THR A 9 -14.64 -19.18 -0.56
C THR A 9 -15.75 -18.75 -1.51
N ASP A 10 -16.55 -17.79 -1.05
CA ASP A 10 -17.45 -17.00 -1.89
C ASP A 10 -16.57 -16.21 -2.89
N ASN A 11 -16.25 -16.82 -4.03
CA ASN A 11 -15.22 -16.41 -5.01
C ASN A 11 -15.46 -15.04 -5.71
N ASN A 12 -16.42 -14.22 -5.25
CA ASN A 12 -16.83 -12.98 -5.90
C ASN A 12 -16.60 -11.69 -5.08
N LYS A 13 -16.08 -11.79 -3.85
CA LYS A 13 -15.83 -10.61 -3.02
C LYS A 13 -14.35 -10.21 -3.04
N PRO A 14 -14.02 -8.91 -3.05
CA PRO A 14 -12.65 -8.47 -3.00
C PRO A 14 -12.01 -8.76 -1.64
N GLU A 15 -10.69 -8.88 -1.61
CA GLU A 15 -9.93 -9.28 -0.41
C GLU A 15 -10.18 -8.38 0.81
N TRP A 16 -10.45 -7.08 0.62
CA TRP A 16 -10.76 -6.13 1.70
C TRP A 16 -12.13 -6.34 2.37
N GLN A 17 -12.99 -7.23 1.85
CA GLN A 17 -14.22 -7.69 2.51
C GLN A 17 -14.02 -8.95 3.36
N SER A 18 -12.79 -9.47 3.45
CA SER A 18 -12.45 -10.68 4.21
C SER A 18 -11.55 -10.33 5.38
N GLN A 19 -11.95 -10.77 6.58
CA GLN A 19 -11.12 -10.69 7.80
C GLN A 19 -9.89 -11.61 7.77
N TYR A 20 -9.84 -12.55 6.82
CA TYR A 20 -8.73 -13.49 6.69
C TYR A 20 -7.65 -12.99 5.72
N ALA A 21 -7.96 -12.01 4.87
CA ALA A 21 -7.04 -11.51 3.85
C ALA A 21 -6.09 -10.43 4.40
N THR A 22 -5.30 -10.79 5.41
CA THR A 22 -4.44 -9.86 6.15
C THR A 22 -3.16 -9.47 5.38
N GLY A 23 -2.75 -10.29 4.42
CA GLY A 23 -1.71 -9.94 3.46
C GLY A 23 -1.44 -11.04 2.45
N LEU A 24 -0.66 -10.72 1.42
CA LEU A 24 -0.22 -11.66 0.41
C LEU A 24 1.22 -11.34 -0.02
N ASN A 25 2.06 -12.37 -0.09
CA ASN A 25 3.47 -12.31 -0.51
C ASN A 25 4.34 -11.31 0.26
N LYS A 26 3.93 -10.91 1.47
CA LYS A 26 4.74 -10.06 2.35
C LYS A 26 5.92 -10.88 2.88
N LEU A 27 7.02 -10.22 3.20
CA LEU A 27 8.04 -10.81 4.07
C LEU A 27 7.42 -11.13 5.45
N GLU A 28 7.94 -12.16 6.09
CA GLU A 28 7.57 -12.51 7.46
C GLU A 28 7.96 -11.40 8.44
N PRO A 29 7.19 -11.16 9.52
CA PRO A 29 7.53 -10.16 10.52
C PRO A 29 8.94 -10.36 11.10
N HIS A 30 9.74 -9.30 11.12
CA HIS A 30 11.08 -9.28 11.70
C HIS A 30 11.41 -7.91 12.31
N ALA A 31 12.46 -7.85 13.13
CA ALA A 31 13.05 -6.57 13.51
C ALA A 31 13.64 -5.88 12.26
N TYR A 32 13.69 -4.55 12.23
CA TYR A 32 14.34 -3.87 11.11
C TYR A 32 15.81 -4.27 10.97
N VAL A 33 16.21 -4.53 9.73
CA VAL A 33 17.56 -4.98 9.35
C VAL A 33 18.11 -4.11 8.22
N TRP A 34 18.04 -2.78 8.39
CA TRP A 34 18.51 -1.85 7.37
C TRP A 34 20.01 -2.07 7.07
N PRO A 35 20.38 -2.19 5.79
CA PRO A 35 21.79 -2.34 5.42
C PRO A 35 22.54 -1.02 5.61
N PHE A 36 23.69 -1.09 6.28
CA PHE A 36 24.64 0.01 6.42
C PHE A 36 25.96 -0.34 5.71
N GLU A 37 26.74 0.66 5.33
CA GLU A 37 28.03 0.44 4.66
C GLU A 37 29.09 -0.19 5.58
N ASN A 38 29.07 0.13 6.87
CA ASN A 38 30.04 -0.33 7.87
C ASN A 38 29.51 -0.14 9.30
N GLU A 39 30.25 -0.67 10.27
CA GLU A 39 29.93 -0.61 11.70
C GLU A 39 29.81 0.83 12.23
N LYS A 40 30.63 1.76 11.74
CA LYS A 40 30.57 3.16 12.17
C LYS A 40 29.23 3.79 11.79
N ALA A 41 28.73 3.51 10.59
CA ALA A 41 27.42 3.99 10.15
C ALA A 41 26.27 3.41 11.00
N VAL A 42 26.38 2.15 11.45
CA VAL A 42 25.40 1.53 12.37
C VAL A 42 25.33 2.30 13.70
N SER A 43 26.46 2.80 14.21
CA SER A 43 26.51 3.51 15.49
C SER A 43 25.73 4.84 15.47
N VAL A 44 25.62 5.48 14.29
CA VAL A 44 24.85 6.72 14.06
C VAL A 44 23.34 6.42 14.02
N ARG A 45 22.95 5.20 13.65
CA ARG A 45 21.54 4.75 13.55
C ARG A 45 20.67 5.54 12.57
N ASP A 46 21.31 6.26 11.64
CA ASP A 46 20.65 6.95 10.54
C ASP A 46 20.68 6.06 9.29
N HIS A 47 19.67 5.19 9.19
CA HIS A 47 19.54 4.29 8.05
C HIS A 47 19.15 5.01 6.76
N GLU A 48 18.52 6.19 6.85
CA GLU A 48 18.07 6.95 5.68
C GLU A 48 19.24 7.54 4.89
N SER A 49 20.36 7.81 5.56
CA SER A 49 21.62 8.21 4.94
C SER A 49 22.43 7.05 4.34
N SER A 50 21.97 5.80 4.47
CA SER A 50 22.69 4.64 3.92
C SER A 50 22.70 4.67 2.37
N PRO A 51 23.81 4.32 1.71
CA PRO A 51 23.85 4.17 0.25
C PRO A 51 22.95 3.02 -0.27
N TRP A 52 22.44 2.20 0.65
CA TRP A 52 21.54 1.07 0.40
C TRP A 52 20.09 1.37 0.79
N TYR A 53 19.77 2.64 1.05
CA TYR A 53 18.42 3.12 1.29
C TYR A 53 18.03 4.14 0.23
N GLN A 54 16.77 4.10 -0.22
CA GLN A 54 16.20 5.10 -1.10
C GLN A 54 14.78 5.41 -0.66
N SER A 55 14.53 6.65 -0.24
CA SER A 55 13.18 7.07 0.10
C SER A 55 12.30 7.18 -1.14
N LEU A 56 11.08 6.65 -1.05
CA LEU A 56 10.00 6.89 -2.01
C LEU A 56 8.95 7.89 -1.49
N ASN A 57 9.33 8.70 -0.50
CA ASN A 57 8.51 9.85 -0.08
C ASN A 57 8.57 10.99 -1.12
N GLY A 58 7.69 11.97 -0.96
CA GLY A 58 7.59 13.14 -1.84
C GLY A 58 6.25 13.22 -2.58
N LYS A 59 6.29 13.71 -3.81
CA LYS A 59 5.10 13.89 -4.65
C LYS A 59 4.78 12.62 -5.44
N LEU A 60 3.57 12.12 -5.31
CA LEU A 60 3.03 11.02 -6.11
C LEU A 60 1.83 11.52 -6.91
N LYS A 61 1.61 10.96 -8.11
CA LYS A 61 0.36 11.14 -8.83
C LYS A 61 -0.77 10.48 -8.05
N PHE A 62 -1.89 11.17 -7.92
CA PHE A 62 -2.98 10.76 -7.05
C PHE A 62 -4.34 10.97 -7.69
N HIS A 63 -5.21 9.98 -7.50
CA HIS A 63 -6.59 10.03 -7.94
C HIS A 63 -7.50 9.47 -6.85
N TRP A 64 -8.33 10.33 -6.27
CA TRP A 64 -9.37 9.95 -5.30
C TRP A 64 -10.68 9.64 -6.02
N THR A 65 -11.35 8.58 -5.61
CA THR A 65 -12.71 8.24 -6.06
C THR A 65 -13.57 7.78 -4.91
N LYS A 66 -14.80 8.28 -4.83
CA LYS A 66 -15.87 7.60 -4.11
C LYS A 66 -16.39 6.43 -4.92
N ASN A 67 -16.68 5.32 -4.25
CA ASN A 67 -17.05 4.02 -4.80
C ASN A 67 -15.88 3.33 -5.53
N PRO A 68 -15.42 2.15 -5.08
CA PRO A 68 -14.35 1.42 -5.75
C PRO A 68 -14.63 1.07 -7.21
N HIS A 69 -15.89 1.03 -7.65
CA HIS A 69 -16.25 0.74 -9.04
C HIS A 69 -15.78 1.83 -10.01
N ASN A 70 -15.69 3.08 -9.54
CA ASN A 70 -15.36 4.26 -10.35
C ASN A 70 -13.85 4.53 -10.42
N ARG A 71 -13.04 3.78 -9.65
CA ARG A 71 -11.59 3.96 -9.62
C ARG A 71 -10.96 3.67 -10.99
N PRO A 72 -9.81 4.27 -11.32
CA PRO A 72 -9.06 3.96 -12.53
C PRO A 72 -8.44 2.55 -12.44
N LYS A 73 -9.19 1.51 -12.81
CA LYS A 73 -8.85 0.09 -12.54
C LYS A 73 -7.48 -0.35 -13.07
N ASP A 74 -7.04 0.23 -14.18
CA ASP A 74 -5.80 -0.14 -14.89
C ASP A 74 -4.61 0.78 -14.59
N PHE A 75 -4.73 1.68 -13.60
CA PHE A 75 -3.71 2.69 -13.31
C PHE A 75 -2.33 2.11 -12.96
N TYR A 76 -2.29 0.88 -12.47
CA TYR A 76 -1.07 0.16 -12.12
C TYR A 76 -0.22 -0.23 -13.34
N LYS A 77 -0.81 -0.29 -14.55
CA LYS A 77 -0.10 -0.65 -15.78
C LYS A 77 0.90 0.47 -16.15
N PRO A 78 2.17 0.16 -16.50
CA PRO A 78 3.16 1.18 -16.85
C PRO A 78 2.73 2.12 -17.98
N SER A 79 1.95 1.63 -18.94
CA SER A 79 1.44 2.41 -20.07
C SER A 79 0.28 3.35 -19.73
N PHE A 80 -0.34 3.21 -18.55
CA PHE A 80 -1.48 4.04 -18.18
C PHE A 80 -1.03 5.49 -17.96
N TYR A 81 -1.73 6.44 -18.59
CA TYR A 81 -1.38 7.86 -18.51
C TYR A 81 -1.95 8.51 -17.24
N THR A 82 -1.07 9.07 -16.41
CA THR A 82 -1.43 9.80 -15.18
C THR A 82 -1.16 11.30 -15.27
N GLY A 83 -0.85 11.84 -16.46
CA GLY A 83 -0.45 13.24 -16.60
C GLY A 83 -1.55 14.26 -16.26
N GLY A 84 -2.82 13.85 -16.30
CA GLY A 84 -3.95 14.65 -15.83
C GLY A 84 -4.27 14.52 -14.33
N TRP A 85 -3.52 13.70 -13.59
CA TRP A 85 -3.75 13.52 -12.15
C TRP A 85 -3.07 14.62 -11.34
N ALA A 86 -3.68 14.94 -10.20
CA ALA A 86 -3.08 15.81 -9.20
C ALA A 86 -1.88 15.13 -8.54
N ASP A 87 -1.05 15.92 -7.87
CA ASP A 87 0.01 15.41 -7.00
C ASP A 87 -0.44 15.43 -5.53
N ILE A 88 -0.05 14.41 -4.77
CA ILE A 88 -0.24 14.31 -3.31
C ILE A 88 1.10 14.17 -2.60
N ASN A 89 1.21 14.66 -1.37
CA ASN A 89 2.38 14.42 -0.53
C ASN A 89 2.27 13.05 0.13
N VAL A 90 3.38 12.30 0.10
CA VAL A 90 3.56 11.06 0.86
C VAL A 90 4.81 11.19 1.74
N PRO A 91 4.71 10.88 3.05
CA PRO A 91 3.51 10.41 3.76
C PRO A 91 2.50 11.54 4.04
N GLY A 92 1.25 11.16 4.37
CA GLY A 92 0.21 12.09 4.82
C GLY A 92 -1.20 11.63 4.43
N ASN A 93 -2.16 11.76 5.36
CA ASN A 93 -3.57 11.44 5.10
C ASN A 93 -4.17 12.35 4.03
N TRP A 94 -4.97 11.81 3.12
CA TRP A 94 -5.53 12.58 2.00
C TRP A 94 -6.56 13.62 2.46
N GLU A 95 -7.22 13.40 3.61
CA GLU A 95 -8.18 14.32 4.22
C GLU A 95 -7.52 15.61 4.70
N ARG A 96 -6.22 15.54 5.01
CA ARG A 96 -5.40 16.71 5.31
C ARG A 96 -4.85 17.39 4.06
N GLN A 97 -5.19 16.87 2.88
CA GLN A 97 -4.72 17.33 1.58
C GLN A 97 -5.87 17.66 0.61
N GLY A 98 -7.10 17.77 1.13
CA GLY A 98 -8.27 18.26 0.38
C GLY A 98 -9.16 17.20 -0.26
N TYR A 99 -8.99 15.91 0.08
CA TYR A 99 -9.81 14.81 -0.44
C TYR A 99 -10.63 14.14 0.66
N GLY A 100 -11.79 13.57 0.33
CA GLY A 100 -12.62 12.87 1.33
C GLY A 100 -13.05 13.77 2.50
N THR A 101 -13.29 13.18 3.67
CA THR A 101 -13.69 13.92 4.88
C THR A 101 -13.09 13.27 6.12
N ALA A 102 -12.38 14.07 6.94
CA ALA A 102 -11.87 13.59 8.22
C ALA A 102 -13.05 13.42 9.20
N ILE A 103 -13.23 12.21 9.71
CA ILE A 103 -14.32 11.87 10.63
C ILE A 103 -13.73 11.51 11.99
N TYR A 104 -14.32 12.07 13.04
CA TYR A 104 -14.03 11.73 14.42
C TYR A 104 -15.28 11.10 15.05
N VAL A 105 -15.09 9.90 15.58
CA VAL A 105 -16.05 9.15 16.39
C VAL A 105 -15.31 8.58 17.59
N ASN A 106 -16.01 8.35 18.70
CA ASN A 106 -15.41 7.78 19.91
C ASN A 106 -15.46 6.24 19.88
N GLU A 107 -16.61 5.66 20.21
CA GLU A 107 -16.79 4.22 20.38
C GLU A 107 -17.56 3.55 19.21
N THR A 108 -18.02 4.33 18.25
CA THR A 108 -18.76 3.84 17.08
C THR A 108 -17.84 3.72 15.86
N TYR A 109 -18.28 2.96 14.86
CA TYR A 109 -17.65 2.97 13.54
C TYR A 109 -18.25 4.09 12.70
N GLU A 110 -17.43 4.88 12.02
CA GLU A 110 -17.87 5.99 11.17
C GLU A 110 -18.80 5.52 10.05
N PHE A 111 -18.58 4.30 9.54
CA PHE A 111 -19.38 3.72 8.48
C PHE A 111 -20.70 3.09 8.97
N ASP A 112 -20.93 2.96 10.28
CA ASP A 112 -22.19 2.47 10.86
C ASP A 112 -23.17 3.63 11.06
N ASP A 113 -23.56 4.28 9.96
CA ASP A 113 -24.36 5.48 9.99
C ASP A 113 -25.27 5.57 8.74
N PRO A 114 -26.50 6.11 8.86
CA PRO A 114 -27.37 6.37 7.71
C PRO A 114 -26.73 7.20 6.59
N MET A 115 -25.76 8.06 6.89
CA MET A 115 -24.97 8.81 5.90
C MET A 115 -24.29 7.89 4.88
N PHE A 116 -23.90 6.69 5.31
CA PHE A 116 -23.22 5.70 4.50
C PHE A 116 -24.13 4.56 4.03
N ASN A 117 -25.45 4.68 4.24
CA ASN A 117 -26.44 3.65 3.91
C ASN A 117 -26.06 2.26 4.44
N PHE A 118 -25.34 2.21 5.56
CA PHE A 118 -24.73 0.99 6.05
C PHE A 118 -24.92 0.83 7.55
N LYS A 119 -25.04 -0.42 7.98
CA LYS A 119 -25.12 -0.81 9.38
C LYS A 119 -24.05 -1.86 9.64
N LYS A 120 -23.25 -1.70 10.70
CA LYS A 120 -22.14 -2.59 11.02
C LYS A 120 -22.55 -4.07 10.95
N ASN A 121 -21.83 -4.82 10.14
CA ASN A 121 -22.07 -6.25 9.92
C ASN A 121 -20.75 -6.96 9.61
N PRO A 122 -19.86 -7.14 10.62
CA PRO A 122 -18.53 -7.68 10.39
C PRO A 122 -18.60 -9.08 9.73
N PRO A 123 -17.74 -9.38 8.75
CA PRO A 123 -16.55 -8.62 8.34
C PRO A 123 -16.80 -7.52 7.29
N VAL A 124 -18.06 -7.31 6.88
CA VAL A 124 -18.40 -6.50 5.72
C VAL A 124 -18.30 -5.01 6.06
N VAL A 125 -17.82 -4.22 5.10
CA VAL A 125 -17.79 -2.74 5.11
C VAL A 125 -18.61 -2.20 3.93
N PRO A 126 -19.11 -0.93 3.96
CA PRO A 126 -19.86 -0.38 2.83
C PRO A 126 -19.06 -0.49 1.54
N TYR A 127 -19.74 -0.81 0.44
CA TYR A 127 -19.09 -0.88 -0.87
C TYR A 127 -19.20 0.45 -1.60
N ASP A 128 -20.43 0.97 -1.74
CA ASP A 128 -20.72 2.11 -2.61
C ASP A 128 -20.16 3.42 -2.07
N GLU A 129 -20.07 3.54 -0.75
CA GLU A 129 -19.55 4.72 -0.09
C GLU A 129 -18.05 4.65 0.21
N ASN A 130 -17.41 3.49 -0.02
CA ASN A 130 -15.99 3.33 0.25
C ASN A 130 -15.16 4.19 -0.72
N GLU A 131 -14.15 4.84 -0.17
CA GLU A 131 -13.27 5.73 -0.93
C GLU A 131 -11.99 5.00 -1.33
N VAL A 132 -11.46 5.34 -2.51
CA VAL A 132 -10.22 4.77 -3.02
C VAL A 132 -9.27 5.88 -3.43
N GLY A 133 -8.10 5.89 -2.81
CA GLY A 133 -6.94 6.66 -3.26
C GLY A 133 -6.02 5.82 -4.13
N SER A 134 -5.88 6.17 -5.40
CA SER A 134 -4.93 5.53 -6.32
C SER A 134 -3.64 6.37 -6.36
N TYR A 135 -2.52 5.79 -5.93
CA TYR A 135 -1.21 6.47 -5.85
C TYR A 135 -0.27 5.90 -6.91
N ARG A 136 0.50 6.73 -7.60
CA ARG A 136 1.50 6.23 -8.55
C ARG A 136 2.70 7.13 -8.65
N ARG A 137 3.89 6.54 -8.76
CA ARG A 137 5.12 7.25 -9.14
C ARG A 137 6.05 6.40 -9.97
N THR A 138 6.97 7.08 -10.64
CA THR A 138 8.17 6.45 -11.19
C THR A 138 9.34 6.60 -10.22
N PHE A 139 10.33 5.72 -10.36
CA PHE A 139 11.59 5.76 -9.65
C PHE A 139 12.68 5.04 -10.46
N THR A 140 13.93 5.31 -10.14
CA THR A 140 15.09 4.61 -10.70
C THR A 140 15.89 3.98 -9.58
N VAL A 141 16.30 2.73 -9.78
CA VAL A 141 17.16 2.01 -8.84
C VAL A 141 18.61 2.51 -9.01
N PRO A 142 19.33 2.84 -7.92
CA PRO A 142 20.73 3.24 -8.00
C PRO A 142 21.60 2.16 -8.66
N ALA A 143 22.53 2.55 -9.53
CA ALA A 143 23.36 1.61 -10.30
C ALA A 143 24.24 0.71 -9.42
N ASN A 144 24.66 1.19 -8.25
CA ASN A 144 25.42 0.42 -7.26
C ASN A 144 24.57 -0.69 -6.58
N TRP A 145 23.27 -0.78 -6.86
CA TRP A 145 22.41 -1.85 -6.37
C TRP A 145 22.33 -3.06 -7.30
N ASP A 146 23.05 -3.04 -8.44
CA ASP A 146 23.05 -4.16 -9.38
C ASP A 146 23.42 -5.50 -8.71
N GLY A 147 22.65 -6.54 -9.04
CA GLY A 147 22.78 -7.89 -8.46
C GLY A 147 22.39 -8.01 -6.98
N ARG A 148 21.87 -6.96 -6.33
CA ARG A 148 21.42 -7.01 -4.93
C ARG A 148 19.94 -7.37 -4.83
N ARG A 149 19.56 -7.93 -3.68
CA ARG A 149 18.17 -8.06 -3.26
C ARG A 149 17.60 -6.69 -2.92
N ILE A 150 16.40 -6.39 -3.43
CA ILE A 150 15.73 -5.10 -3.24
C ILE A 150 14.35 -5.34 -2.62
N VAL A 151 14.07 -4.62 -1.53
CA VAL A 151 12.81 -4.72 -0.77
C VAL A 151 12.07 -3.39 -0.82
N LEU A 152 10.79 -3.44 -1.20
CA LEU A 152 9.87 -2.32 -1.04
C LEU A 152 9.28 -2.36 0.37
N CYS A 153 9.38 -1.25 1.10
CA CYS A 153 8.87 -1.11 2.45
C CYS A 153 7.83 0.01 2.52
N CYS A 154 6.64 -0.31 3.02
CA CYS A 154 5.59 0.65 3.34
C CYS A 154 5.33 0.62 4.85
N GLU A 155 5.82 1.65 5.56
CA GLU A 155 5.79 1.69 7.03
C GLU A 155 4.39 1.75 7.64
N GLY A 156 3.44 2.37 6.92
CA GLY A 156 2.05 2.42 7.36
C GLY A 156 1.12 2.97 6.29
N VAL A 157 0.11 2.19 5.94
CA VAL A 157 -0.96 2.59 5.01
C VAL A 157 -2.30 2.19 5.63
N ILE A 158 -3.24 3.14 5.70
CA ILE A 158 -4.58 2.91 6.22
C ILE A 158 -5.60 2.87 5.06
N SER A 159 -6.55 1.94 5.03
CA SER A 159 -6.82 0.80 5.92
C SER A 159 -6.43 -0.56 5.33
N PHE A 160 -6.59 -0.69 4.00
CA PHE A 160 -6.22 -1.81 3.15
C PHE A 160 -5.62 -1.24 1.87
N TYR A 161 -4.65 -1.92 1.28
CA TYR A 161 -4.16 -1.57 -0.06
C TYR A 161 -3.66 -2.78 -0.83
N TYR A 162 -3.70 -2.66 -2.15
CA TYR A 162 -2.94 -3.48 -3.10
C TYR A 162 -1.71 -2.70 -3.53
N VAL A 163 -0.65 -3.40 -3.93
CA VAL A 163 0.58 -2.78 -4.43
C VAL A 163 1.12 -3.50 -5.66
N TRP A 164 1.62 -2.71 -6.61
CA TRP A 164 2.19 -3.18 -7.86
C TRP A 164 3.55 -2.54 -8.15
N VAL A 165 4.44 -3.30 -8.78
CA VAL A 165 5.67 -2.78 -9.38
C VAL A 165 5.70 -3.18 -10.85
N ASN A 166 5.97 -2.21 -11.73
CA ASN A 166 6.00 -2.39 -13.19
C ASN A 166 4.76 -3.07 -13.78
N GLY A 167 3.59 -2.88 -13.15
CA GLY A 167 2.33 -3.50 -13.57
C GLY A 167 2.06 -4.88 -12.98
N GLU A 168 3.02 -5.48 -12.27
CA GLU A 168 2.88 -6.77 -11.63
C GLU A 168 2.36 -6.62 -10.20
N LYS A 169 1.30 -7.34 -9.85
CA LYS A 169 0.73 -7.34 -8.49
C LYS A 169 1.72 -8.03 -7.55
N LEU A 170 2.22 -7.31 -6.55
CA LEU A 170 3.04 -7.93 -5.49
C LEU A 170 2.14 -8.63 -4.49
N GLY A 171 1.08 -7.94 -4.04
CA GLY A 171 0.18 -8.45 -3.01
C GLY A 171 -0.78 -7.38 -2.48
N TYR A 172 -1.13 -7.52 -1.21
CA TYR A 172 -1.96 -6.59 -0.44
C TYR A 172 -1.64 -6.69 1.05
N ASN A 173 -2.16 -5.74 1.82
CA ASN A 173 -2.00 -5.70 3.27
C ASN A 173 -3.24 -5.14 3.99
N GLN A 174 -3.60 -5.75 5.12
CA GLN A 174 -4.42 -5.16 6.18
C GLN A 174 -3.55 -4.93 7.42
N GLY A 175 -3.75 -3.78 8.07
CA GLY A 175 -2.96 -3.35 9.22
C GLY A 175 -2.22 -2.06 8.92
N SER A 176 -2.54 -1.00 9.66
CA SER A 176 -2.18 0.38 9.30
C SER A 176 -1.12 1.02 10.21
N LYS A 177 -0.52 0.23 11.11
CA LYS A 177 0.38 0.69 12.17
C LYS A 177 1.67 -0.12 12.24
N THR A 178 1.85 -1.04 11.30
CA THR A 178 3.01 -1.89 11.17
C THR A 178 3.38 -1.99 9.70
N THR A 179 4.67 -2.13 9.45
CA THR A 179 5.26 -2.21 8.13
C THR A 179 4.75 -3.40 7.33
N ALA A 180 4.65 -3.22 6.01
CA ALA A 180 4.52 -4.31 5.07
C ALA A 180 5.67 -4.21 4.04
N GLU A 181 6.33 -5.34 3.81
CA GLU A 181 7.51 -5.42 2.96
C GLU A 181 7.33 -6.49 1.89
N TRP A 182 7.85 -6.22 0.68
CA TRP A 182 7.87 -7.16 -0.44
C TRP A 182 9.25 -7.19 -1.09
N ASP A 183 9.74 -8.39 -1.41
CA ASP A 183 10.89 -8.55 -2.28
C ASP A 183 10.48 -8.23 -3.72
N ILE A 184 11.11 -7.21 -4.31
CA ILE A 184 10.80 -6.73 -5.66
C ILE A 184 11.95 -6.97 -6.64
N THR A 185 12.98 -7.73 -6.24
CA THR A 185 14.21 -7.93 -7.03
C THR A 185 13.90 -8.37 -8.46
N ASP A 186 13.06 -9.39 -8.62
CA ASP A 186 12.69 -9.96 -9.94
C ASP A 186 11.61 -9.16 -10.68
N LYS A 187 11.15 -8.04 -10.11
CA LYS A 187 10.10 -7.18 -10.66
C LYS A 187 10.64 -5.90 -11.27
N LEU A 188 11.93 -5.65 -11.06
CA LEU A 188 12.61 -4.44 -11.49
C LEU A 188 13.20 -4.62 -12.89
N LYS A 189 13.36 -3.50 -13.57
CA LYS A 189 14.05 -3.41 -14.86
C LYS A 189 15.09 -2.28 -14.84
N PRO A 190 16.10 -2.33 -15.72
CA PRO A 190 17.03 -1.21 -15.88
C PRO A 190 16.30 0.10 -16.19
N GLY A 191 16.76 1.20 -15.58
CA GLY A 191 16.21 2.53 -15.79
C GLY A 191 14.95 2.81 -14.96
N GLU A 192 13.92 3.37 -15.61
CA GLU A 192 12.71 3.82 -14.94
C GLU A 192 11.78 2.65 -14.59
N ASN A 193 11.37 2.59 -13.33
CA ASN A 193 10.42 1.64 -12.76
C ASN A 193 9.17 2.38 -12.26
N THR A 194 8.03 1.70 -12.19
CA THR A 194 6.79 2.26 -11.64
C THR A 194 6.36 1.52 -10.39
N VAL A 195 5.88 2.24 -9.37
CA VAL A 195 5.16 1.69 -8.22
C VAL A 195 3.77 2.33 -8.14
N ALA A 196 2.78 1.51 -7.82
CA ALA A 196 1.37 1.90 -7.75
C ALA A 196 0.64 1.15 -6.62
#